data_AF-A0AAE4CPH8-F1
#
_entry.id   AF-A0AAE4CPH8-F1
#
_cell.length_a   1.000
_cell.length_b   1.000
_cell.length_c   1.000
_cell.angle_alpha   90.00
_cell.angle_beta   90.00
_cell.angle_gamma   90.00
#
_symmetry.space_group_name_H-M   'P 1'
#
loop_
_entity.id
_entity.type
_entity.pdbx_description
1 polymer ?
#
loop_
_entity_poly.entity_id
_entity_poly.type
_entity_poly.pdbx_seq_one_letter_code
_entity_poly.pdbx_strand_id
1 'polypeptide(L)'
;MAWTNRLCELIGGFAASQQSAPPVDKSNRDAFKSSLVAQLDSALQAADDTLTGLRKIQPSPIKGGDGVTDAFEKSFVRAHDILSTAKTKAEHIDTSDQESFTAGQQAVQKEVKKGQSVFGSAFSRFNENRALLEAAAEAPACKPLTNPSSQVPRTSQQPPQ
;
A
#
# COMPACT_ATOMS: atom_id res chain seq x y z
N MET A 1 -3.02 23.42 -1.62
CA MET A 1 -4.14 22.56 -1.16
C MET A 1 -4.50 21.46 -2.14
N ALA A 2 -5.01 21.77 -3.35
CA ALA A 2 -5.46 20.75 -4.31
C ALA A 2 -4.39 19.70 -4.63
N TRP A 3 -3.14 20.13 -4.84
CA TRP A 3 -2.01 19.23 -5.08
C TRP A 3 -1.75 18.27 -3.90
N THR A 4 -1.65 18.80 -2.67
CA THR A 4 -1.38 17.98 -1.47
C THR A 4 -2.51 17.01 -1.20
N ASN A 5 -3.76 17.46 -1.38
CA ASN A 5 -4.93 16.60 -1.27
C ASN A 5 -4.86 15.46 -2.30
N ARG A 6 -4.53 15.76 -3.56
CA ARG A 6 -4.37 14.74 -4.61
C ARG A 6 -3.26 13.74 -4.30
N LEU A 7 -2.11 14.20 -3.81
CA LEU A 7 -1.01 13.32 -3.38
C LEU A 7 -1.48 12.34 -2.29
N CYS A 8 -2.16 12.84 -1.27
CA CYS A 8 -2.68 12.02 -0.19
C CYS A 8 -3.82 11.08 -0.61
N GLU A 9 -4.68 11.50 -1.55
CA GLU A 9 -5.70 10.62 -2.14
C GLU A 9 -5.07 9.41 -2.84
N LEU A 10 -4.00 9.64 -3.61
CA LEU A 10 -3.31 8.57 -4.32
C LEU A 10 -2.68 7.57 -3.34
N ILE A 11 -1.93 8.07 -2.36
CA ILE A 11 -1.27 7.22 -1.35
C ILE A 11 -2.31 6.51 -0.46
N GLY A 12 -3.33 7.24 -0.01
CA GLY A 12 -4.41 6.72 0.82
C GLY A 12 -5.30 5.73 0.10
N GLY A 13 -5.51 5.91 -1.21
CA GLY A 13 -6.26 4.99 -2.06
C GLY A 13 -5.61 3.61 -2.12
N PHE A 14 -4.29 3.55 -2.29
CA PHE A 14 -3.54 2.30 -2.17
C PHE A 14 -3.65 1.69 -0.77
N ALA A 15 -3.46 2.47 0.29
CA ALA A 15 -3.59 1.93 1.65
C ALA A 15 -4.99 1.35 1.92
N ALA A 16 -6.03 2.04 1.46
CA ALA A 16 -7.42 1.61 1.59
C ALA A 16 -7.74 0.37 0.76
N SER A 17 -7.16 0.22 -0.45
CA SER A 17 -7.33 -0.99 -1.26
C SER A 17 -6.75 -2.21 -0.57
N GLN A 18 -5.58 -2.07 0.08
CA GLN A 18 -4.97 -3.16 0.84
C GLN A 18 -5.80 -3.55 2.06
N GLN A 19 -6.40 -2.57 2.75
CA GLN A 19 -7.27 -2.82 3.91
C GLN A 19 -8.61 -3.48 3.53
N SER A 20 -9.11 -3.17 2.34
CA SER A 20 -10.39 -3.66 1.83
C SER A 20 -10.27 -4.94 1.00
N ALA A 21 -9.04 -5.44 0.81
CA ALA A 21 -8.78 -6.65 0.06
C ALA A 21 -9.44 -7.86 0.76
N PRO A 22 -10.11 -8.76 0.00
CA PRO A 22 -10.62 -9.99 0.57
C PRO A 22 -9.51 -10.80 1.26
N PRO A 23 -9.82 -11.47 2.38
CA PRO A 23 -8.86 -12.34 3.03
C PRO A 23 -8.53 -13.54 2.14
N VAL A 24 -7.30 -14.04 2.27
CA VAL A 24 -6.88 -15.29 1.62
C VAL A 24 -7.72 -16.45 2.16
N ASP A 25 -8.32 -17.21 1.26
CA ASP A 25 -9.12 -18.39 1.55
C ASP A 25 -8.21 -19.53 2.03
N LYS A 26 -8.44 -20.03 3.24
CA LYS A 26 -7.63 -21.09 3.86
C LYS A 26 -8.35 -22.44 3.91
N SER A 27 -9.48 -22.58 3.20
CA SER A 27 -10.29 -23.81 3.19
C SER A 27 -9.54 -25.01 2.62
N ASN A 28 -8.68 -24.80 1.62
CA ASN A 28 -7.78 -25.79 1.06
C ASN A 28 -6.60 -25.11 0.33
N ARG A 29 -5.64 -25.91 -0.14
CA ARG A 29 -4.39 -25.42 -0.76
C ARG A 29 -4.61 -24.71 -2.10
N ASP A 30 -5.54 -25.20 -2.92
CA ASP A 30 -5.87 -24.59 -4.21
C ASP A 30 -6.62 -23.26 -4.02
N ALA A 31 -7.59 -23.23 -3.09
CA ALA A 31 -8.31 -22.03 -2.72
C ALA A 31 -7.36 -20.96 -2.14
N PHE A 32 -6.39 -21.38 -1.31
CA PHE A 32 -5.33 -20.50 -0.82
C PHE A 32 -4.51 -19.91 -1.95
N LYS A 33 -4.00 -20.74 -2.85
CA LYS A 33 -3.19 -20.28 -3.98
C LYS A 33 -3.98 -19.28 -4.84
N SER A 34 -5.21 -19.64 -5.22
CA SER A 34 -6.05 -18.81 -6.08
C SER A 34 -6.38 -17.45 -5.43
N SER A 35 -6.78 -17.46 -4.15
CA SER A 35 -7.13 -16.21 -3.44
C SER A 35 -5.91 -15.34 -3.14
N LEU A 36 -4.74 -15.94 -2.88
CA LEU A 36 -3.48 -15.21 -2.72
C LEU A 36 -3.04 -14.54 -4.03
N VAL A 37 -3.14 -15.25 -5.16
CA VAL A 37 -2.83 -14.68 -6.48
C VAL A 37 -3.76 -13.51 -6.78
N ALA A 38 -5.07 -13.67 -6.56
CA ALA A 38 -6.05 -12.59 -6.75
C ALA A 38 -5.78 -11.38 -5.84
N GLN A 39 -5.37 -11.61 -4.58
CA GLN A 39 -5.01 -10.53 -3.67
C GLN A 39 -3.77 -9.76 -4.14
N LEU A 40 -2.74 -10.47 -4.61
CA LEU A 40 -1.51 -9.85 -5.13
C LEU A 40 -1.76 -9.09 -6.45
N ASP A 41 -2.65 -9.61 -7.30
CA ASP A 41 -3.08 -8.96 -8.53
C ASP A 41 -3.83 -7.64 -8.26
N SER A 42 -4.77 -7.65 -7.30
CA SER A 42 -5.46 -6.44 -6.85
C SER A 42 -4.48 -5.39 -6.28
N ALA A 43 -3.49 -5.84 -5.51
CA ALA A 43 -2.45 -4.96 -4.98
C ALA A 43 -1.57 -4.34 -6.08
N LEU A 44 -1.25 -5.11 -7.14
CA LEU A 44 -0.52 -4.61 -8.30
C LEU A 44 -1.31 -3.55 -9.04
N GLN A 45 -2.60 -3.79 -9.31
CA GLN A 45 -3.46 -2.82 -9.97
C GLN A 45 -3.53 -1.50 -9.18
N ALA A 46 -3.68 -1.57 -7.85
CA ALA A 46 -3.70 -0.38 -7.01
C ALA A 46 -2.36 0.37 -7.01
N ALA A 47 -1.23 -0.34 -7.08
CA ALA A 47 0.09 0.28 -7.22
C ALA A 47 0.24 0.96 -8.59
N ASP A 48 -0.22 0.34 -9.67
CA ASP A 48 -0.20 0.91 -11.03
C ASP A 48 -1.08 2.14 -11.18
N ASP A 49 -2.28 2.11 -10.59
CA ASP A 49 -3.19 3.26 -10.56
C ASP A 49 -2.54 4.43 -9.80
N THR A 50 -1.85 4.12 -8.69
CA THR A 50 -1.12 5.11 -7.91
C THR A 50 0.06 5.69 -8.68
N LEU A 51 0.88 4.86 -9.33
CA LEU A 51 1.99 5.30 -10.18
C LEU A 51 1.51 6.18 -11.32
N THR A 52 0.43 5.76 -12.00
CA THR A 52 -0.21 6.53 -13.06
C THR A 52 -0.70 7.88 -12.54
N GLY A 53 -1.30 7.91 -11.35
CA GLY A 53 -1.76 9.12 -10.71
C GLY A 53 -0.62 10.06 -10.31
N LEU A 54 0.47 9.53 -9.75
CA LEU A 54 1.66 10.30 -9.37
C LEU A 54 2.34 10.92 -10.59
N ARG A 55 2.47 10.19 -11.69
CA ARG A 55 3.04 10.70 -12.95
C ARG A 55 2.19 11.77 -13.63
N LYS A 56 0.88 11.77 -13.36
CA LYS A 56 -0.08 12.76 -13.91
C LYS A 56 -0.30 13.95 -12.97
N ILE A 57 0.22 13.91 -11.75
CA ILE A 57 0.08 15.04 -10.82
C ILE A 57 0.83 16.24 -11.41
N GLN A 58 0.21 17.41 -11.34
CA GLN A 58 0.87 18.65 -11.77
C GLN A 58 2.05 18.97 -10.84
N PRO A 59 3.03 19.78 -11.28
CA PRO A 59 4.12 20.22 -10.43
C PRO A 59 3.63 20.81 -9.11
N SER A 60 4.38 20.55 -8.05
CA SER A 60 4.06 21.00 -6.70
C SER A 60 4.16 22.52 -6.59
N PRO A 61 3.12 23.21 -6.08
CA PRO A 61 3.23 24.62 -5.69
C PRO A 61 4.03 24.80 -4.39
N ILE A 62 4.36 23.71 -3.68
CA ILE A 62 5.10 23.70 -2.42
C ILE A 62 6.57 23.39 -2.72
N LYS A 63 7.47 24.23 -2.20
CA LYS A 63 8.92 24.03 -2.33
C LYS A 63 9.31 22.64 -1.82
N GLY A 64 10.02 21.88 -2.67
CA GLY A 64 10.46 20.51 -2.36
C GLY A 64 9.38 19.43 -2.48
N GLY A 65 8.14 19.78 -2.86
CA GLY A 65 7.06 18.81 -3.00
C GLY A 65 7.23 17.85 -4.18
N ASP A 66 7.85 18.30 -5.28
CA ASP A 66 8.19 17.39 -6.39
C ASP A 66 9.19 16.32 -5.96
N GLY A 67 10.14 16.66 -5.08
CA GLY A 67 11.08 15.68 -4.51
C GLY A 67 10.42 14.66 -3.58
N VAL A 68 9.26 15.00 -3.01
CA VAL A 68 8.42 14.07 -2.24
C VAL A 68 7.61 13.18 -3.19
N THR A 69 7.00 13.74 -4.24
CA THR A 69 6.33 12.95 -5.28
C THR A 69 7.27 11.94 -5.93
N ASP A 70 8.48 12.36 -6.32
CA ASP A 70 9.51 11.46 -6.86
C ASP A 70 9.90 10.35 -5.88
N ALA A 71 9.98 10.67 -4.58
CA ALA A 71 10.26 9.65 -3.55
C ALA A 71 9.13 8.62 -3.45
N PHE A 72 7.88 9.06 -3.46
CA PHE A 72 6.72 8.16 -3.47
C PHE A 72 6.67 7.34 -4.75
N GLU A 73 6.88 7.94 -5.92
CA GLU A 73 6.92 7.20 -7.19
C GLU A 73 7.97 6.08 -7.15
N LYS A 74 9.21 6.38 -6.73
CA LYS A 74 10.26 5.37 -6.57
C LYS A 74 9.91 4.28 -5.55
N SER A 75 9.19 4.63 -4.48
CA SER A 75 8.71 3.65 -3.51
C SER A 75 7.60 2.76 -4.08
N PHE A 76 6.68 3.31 -4.87
CA PHE A 76 5.64 2.55 -5.56
C PHE A 76 6.18 1.66 -6.66
N VAL A 77 7.21 2.09 -7.42
CA VAL A 77 7.91 1.21 -8.38
C VAL A 77 8.49 -0.01 -7.65
N ARG A 78 9.19 0.22 -6.53
CA ARG A 78 9.74 -0.89 -5.72
C ARG A 78 8.65 -1.79 -5.15
N ALA A 79 7.54 -1.20 -4.69
CA ALA A 79 6.39 -1.97 -4.18
C ALA A 79 5.79 -2.85 -5.29
N HIS A 80 5.59 -2.28 -6.48
CA HIS A 80 5.11 -2.99 -7.66
C HIS A 80 6.02 -4.18 -8.01
N ASP A 81 7.34 -3.98 -8.09
CA ASP A 81 8.29 -5.05 -8.42
C ASP A 81 8.25 -6.21 -7.39
N ILE A 82 8.13 -5.86 -6.10
CA ILE A 82 8.01 -6.84 -5.01
C ILE A 82 6.69 -7.61 -5.13
N LEU A 83 5.58 -6.93 -5.36
CA LEU A 83 4.26 -7.55 -5.53
C LEU A 83 4.23 -8.47 -6.76
N SER A 84 4.85 -8.05 -7.87
CA SER A 84 4.92 -8.83 -9.11
C SER A 84 5.76 -10.10 -8.91
N THR A 85 6.89 -9.98 -8.22
CA THR A 85 7.72 -11.13 -7.84
C THR A 85 6.97 -12.07 -6.89
N ALA A 86 6.26 -11.51 -5.91
CA ALA A 86 5.44 -12.30 -4.99
C ALA A 86 4.30 -13.04 -5.71
N LYS A 87 3.63 -12.39 -6.67
CA LYS A 87 2.58 -12.99 -7.51
C LYS A 87 3.12 -14.15 -8.32
N THR A 88 4.24 -13.94 -9.01
CA THR A 88 4.93 -15.01 -9.76
C THR A 88 5.24 -16.20 -8.85
N LYS A 89 5.74 -15.97 -7.63
CA LYS A 89 5.99 -17.07 -6.68
C LYS A 89 4.69 -17.74 -6.21
N ALA A 90 3.63 -16.99 -6.00
CA ALA A 90 2.32 -17.51 -5.60
C ALA A 90 1.71 -18.40 -6.69
N GLU A 91 1.81 -18.00 -7.95
CA GLU A 91 1.38 -18.79 -9.12
C GLU A 91 2.14 -20.12 -9.24
N HIS A 92 3.38 -20.16 -8.73
CA HIS A 92 4.23 -21.34 -8.70
C HIS A 92 4.11 -22.18 -7.41
N ILE A 93 3.23 -21.83 -6.47
CA ILE A 93 2.98 -22.67 -5.29
C ILE A 93 2.46 -24.02 -5.76
N ASP A 94 3.12 -25.09 -5.32
CA ASP A 94 2.65 -26.46 -5.50
C ASP A 94 1.63 -26.80 -4.41
N THR A 95 0.48 -27.31 -4.83
CA THR A 95 -0.65 -27.67 -3.95
C THR A 95 -0.81 -29.17 -3.77
N SER A 96 0.08 -29.99 -4.33
CA SER A 96 0.01 -31.46 -4.31
C SER A 96 0.38 -32.05 -2.95
N ASP A 97 1.48 -31.62 -2.32
CA ASP A 97 1.93 -32.06 -0.99
C ASP A 97 2.14 -30.89 0.00
N GLN A 98 2.22 -31.21 1.29
CA GLN A 98 2.27 -30.19 2.36
C GLN A 98 3.63 -29.49 2.44
N GLU A 99 4.72 -30.19 2.11
CA GLU A 99 6.08 -29.67 2.19
C GLU A 99 6.30 -28.61 1.11
N SER A 100 5.98 -28.95 -0.14
CA SER A 100 6.06 -28.04 -1.28
C SER A 100 5.15 -26.82 -1.11
N PHE A 101 3.92 -27.03 -0.61
CA PHE A 101 3.00 -25.94 -0.30
C PHE A 101 3.54 -24.99 0.77
N THR A 102 4.18 -25.52 1.81
CA THR A 102 4.78 -24.71 2.89
C THR A 102 5.99 -23.93 2.38
N ALA A 103 6.86 -24.56 1.59
CA ALA A 103 8.01 -23.91 0.97
C ALA A 103 7.58 -22.76 0.04
N GLY A 104 6.55 -22.98 -0.78
CA GLY A 104 5.97 -21.96 -1.66
C GLY A 104 5.42 -20.75 -0.88
N GLN A 105 4.68 -20.99 0.20
CA GLN A 105 4.19 -19.92 1.07
C GLN A 105 5.32 -19.10 1.69
N GLN A 106 6.37 -19.77 2.20
CA GLN A 106 7.53 -19.09 2.77
C GLN A 106 8.25 -18.23 1.73
N ALA A 107 8.36 -18.71 0.49
CA ALA A 107 8.96 -17.96 -0.61
C ALA A 107 8.17 -16.67 -0.91
N VAL A 108 6.83 -16.74 -0.95
CA VAL A 108 5.98 -15.55 -1.10
C VAL A 108 6.14 -14.60 0.08
N GLN A 109 6.06 -15.11 1.32
CA GLN A 109 6.21 -14.27 2.52
C GLN A 109 7.56 -13.55 2.57
N LYS A 110 8.64 -14.21 2.14
CA LYS A 110 9.97 -13.60 2.07
C LYS A 110 10.00 -12.40 1.12
N GLU A 111 9.31 -12.48 -0.02
CA GLU A 111 9.19 -11.35 -0.95
C GLU A 111 8.35 -10.22 -0.34
N VAL A 112 7.16 -10.52 0.17
CA VAL A 112 6.26 -9.52 0.76
C VAL A 112 6.95 -8.77 1.92
N LYS A 113 7.78 -9.45 2.72
CA LYS A 113 8.58 -8.82 3.79
C LYS A 113 9.55 -7.74 3.29
N LYS A 114 10.08 -7.87 2.06
CA LYS A 114 10.91 -6.81 1.45
C LYS A 114 10.13 -5.50 1.28
N GLY A 115 8.80 -5.59 1.14
CA GLY A 115 7.89 -4.46 0.97
C GLY A 115 7.68 -3.62 2.24
N GLN A 116 7.99 -4.14 3.43
CA GLN A 116 7.60 -3.50 4.70
C GLN A 116 8.23 -2.13 4.94
N SER A 117 9.37 -1.83 4.31
CA SER A 117 10.10 -0.58 4.53
C SER A 117 10.23 0.30 3.29
N VAL A 118 9.60 -0.08 2.17
CA VAL A 118 9.81 0.61 0.88
C VAL A 118 9.37 2.06 0.90
N PHE A 119 8.40 2.41 1.74
CA PHE A 119 7.86 3.77 1.87
C PHE A 119 8.57 4.62 2.93
N GLY A 120 9.45 4.06 3.76
CA GLY A 120 10.03 4.78 4.91
C GLY A 120 10.76 6.06 4.52
N SER A 121 11.56 6.01 3.44
CA SER A 121 12.27 7.20 2.94
C SER A 121 11.34 8.27 2.35
N ALA A 122 10.25 7.88 1.69
CA ALA A 122 9.26 8.80 1.13
C ALA A 122 8.51 9.54 2.26
N PHE A 123 8.10 8.80 3.30
CA PHE A 123 7.50 9.40 4.49
C PHE A 123 8.47 10.27 5.29
N SER A 124 9.76 9.90 5.37
CA SER A 124 10.78 10.77 5.99
C SER A 124 10.84 12.13 5.29
N ARG A 125 10.97 12.14 3.95
CA ARG A 125 11.00 13.38 3.16
C ARG A 125 9.72 14.20 3.28
N PHE A 126 8.56 13.54 3.35
CA PHE A 126 7.28 14.21 3.59
C PHE A 126 7.28 14.90 4.97
N ASN A 127 7.72 14.20 6.01
CA ASN A 127 7.76 14.72 7.39
C ASN A 127 8.84 15.78 7.63
N GLU A 128 9.94 15.75 6.88
CA GLU A 128 10.99 16.77 6.94
C GLU A 128 10.58 18.09 6.27
N ASN A 129 9.53 18.09 5.44
CA ASN A 129 9.07 19.27 4.73
C ASN A 129 7.93 19.98 5.47
N ARG A 130 8.28 20.99 6.28
CA ARG A 130 7.31 21.73 7.12
C ARG A 130 6.16 22.37 6.33
N ALA A 131 6.44 22.97 5.18
CA ALA A 131 5.42 23.59 4.33
C ALA A 131 4.43 22.56 3.77
N LEU A 132 4.91 21.34 3.53
CA LEU A 132 4.11 20.21 3.08
C LEU A 132 3.24 19.66 4.21
N LEU A 133 3.78 19.57 5.43
CA LEU A 133 3.00 19.21 6.62
C LEU A 133 1.89 20.22 6.92
N GLU A 134 2.18 21.52 6.85
CA GLU A 134 1.20 22.59 7.00
C GLU A 134 0.08 22.45 5.94
N ALA A 135 0.45 22.24 4.67
CA ALA A 135 -0.53 22.01 3.61
C ALA A 135 -1.30 20.68 3.76
N ALA A 136 -0.70 19.67 4.38
CA ALA A 136 -1.35 18.38 4.63
C ALA A 136 -2.35 18.44 5.80
N ALA A 137 -2.08 19.27 6.82
CA ALA A 137 -3.01 19.49 7.93
C ALA A 137 -4.35 20.07 7.46
N GLU A 138 -4.30 20.94 6.45
CA GLU A 138 -5.46 21.58 5.85
C GLU A 138 -6.13 20.69 4.76
N ALA A 139 -5.52 19.57 4.36
CA ALA A 139 -5.98 18.71 3.28
C ALA A 139 -6.79 17.51 3.81
N PRO A 140 -8.10 17.41 3.51
CA PRO A 140 -8.96 16.35 4.07
C PRO A 140 -8.44 14.93 3.79
N ALA A 141 -7.93 14.67 2.58
CA ALA A 141 -7.43 13.36 2.19
C ALA A 141 -6.14 12.95 2.92
N CYS A 142 -5.42 13.90 3.53
CA CYS A 142 -4.19 13.61 4.29
C CYS A 142 -4.46 13.21 5.74
N LYS A 143 -5.68 13.46 6.27
CA LYS A 143 -6.02 13.17 7.67
C LYS A 143 -5.73 11.72 8.10
N PRO A 144 -6.01 10.68 7.29
CA PRO A 144 -5.65 9.30 7.64
C PRO A 144 -4.14 9.06 7.72
N LEU A 145 -3.35 9.81 6.94
CA LEU A 145 -1.90 9.68 6.87
C LEU A 145 -1.20 10.47 7.99
N THR A 146 -1.77 11.59 8.42
CA THR A 146 -1.20 12.47 9.46
C THR A 146 -1.73 12.16 10.86
N ASN A 147 -2.84 11.42 10.99
CA ASN A 147 -3.39 10.98 12.27
C ASN A 147 -3.80 9.49 12.22
N PRO A 148 -2.83 8.55 12.27
CA PRO A 148 -3.10 7.12 12.18
C PRO A 148 -3.99 6.58 13.31
N SER A 149 -4.10 7.31 14.43
CA SER A 149 -4.92 6.95 15.61
C SER A 149 -6.43 7.02 15.37
N SER A 150 -6.89 7.59 14.25
CA SER A 150 -8.33 7.76 13.95
C SER A 150 -8.93 6.63 13.11
N GLN A 151 -8.14 5.64 12.67
CA GLN A 151 -8.60 4.53 11.82
C GLN A 151 -9.05 3.27 12.59
N VAL A 152 -9.24 3.33 13.91
CA VAL A 152 -9.98 2.26 14.60
C VAL A 152 -11.44 2.32 14.15
N PRO A 153 -12.02 1.27 13.54
CA PRO A 153 -13.45 1.21 13.36
C PRO A 153 -14.08 1.34 14.75
N ARG A 154 -14.87 2.39 14.97
CA ARG A 154 -15.78 2.47 16.12
C ARG A 154 -16.88 1.42 15.95
N THR A 155 -16.52 0.15 16.08
CA THR A 155 -17.44 -0.90 16.48
C THR A 155 -17.06 -1.25 17.90
N SER A 156 -17.92 -0.89 18.84
CA SER A 156 -17.91 -1.26 20.27
C SER A 156 -17.31 -0.27 21.28
N GLN A 157 -17.81 0.97 21.35
CA GLN A 157 -17.78 1.82 22.57
C GLN A 157 -19.04 2.73 22.51
N GLN A 158 -20.18 2.33 23.09
CA GLN A 158 -20.68 2.52 24.48
C GLN A 158 -21.90 3.49 24.44
N PRO A 159 -22.86 3.55 25.43
CA PRO A 159 -22.59 3.57 26.88
C PRO A 159 -23.65 2.83 27.76
N PRO A 160 -23.51 2.86 29.11
CA PRO A 160 -24.21 1.99 30.05
C PRO A 160 -25.50 2.59 30.61
N GLN A 161 -26.46 1.72 30.91
CA GLN A 161 -27.43 1.83 32.00
C GLN A 161 -27.70 0.43 32.53
#